data_AF-A0A1H6BB68-F1
#
_entry.id   AF-A0A1H6BB68-F1
#
_cell.length_a   1.000
_cell.length_b   1.000
_cell.length_c   1.000
_cell.angle_alpha   90.00
_cell.angle_beta   90.00
_cell.angle_gamma   90.00
#
_symmetry.space_group_name_H-M   'P 1'
#
loop_
_entity.id
_entity.type
_entity.pdbx_description
1 polymer ?
#
loop_
_entity_poly.entity_id
_entity_poly.type
_entity_poly.pdbx_seq_one_letter_code
_entity_poly.pdbx_strand_id
1 'polypeptide(L)'
;MSTPINEALLRHFRDLRDGGHGQAVSREDKEGVFATAVRLLDPVARAALDEVNADLLLGTGEVVASGVTRSQEGGLNAMWSLTWSRQRKCGVQPIALVAHYGCDFHHPHLRGNTVGDWPLNVFDETDAAGQLGTLRVIAAADAHNLVFQESYRLMPALTMPAVH
;
A
#
# COMPACT_ATOMS: atom_id res chain seq x y z
N MET A 1 -3.41 -15.10 -21.85
CA MET A 1 -3.79 -13.72 -21.44
C MET A 1 -2.72 -13.24 -20.48
N SER A 2 -2.27 -11.99 -20.59
CA SER A 2 -1.32 -11.41 -19.62
C SER A 2 -2.03 -11.21 -18.28
N THR A 3 -1.29 -11.36 -17.17
CA THR A 3 -1.83 -11.05 -15.85
C THR A 3 -1.83 -9.53 -15.64
N PRO A 4 -2.75 -8.98 -14.81
CA PRO A 4 -2.77 -7.53 -14.52
C PRO A 4 -1.42 -6.98 -14.05
N ILE A 5 -0.68 -7.75 -13.24
CA ILE A 5 0.65 -7.35 -12.76
C ILE A 5 1.70 -7.28 -13.88
N ASN A 6 1.65 -8.20 -14.85
CA ASN A 6 2.58 -8.15 -15.99
C ASN A 6 2.24 -6.99 -16.92
N GLU A 7 0.96 -6.66 -17.10
CA GLU A 7 0.55 -5.48 -17.86
C GLU A 7 0.99 -4.17 -17.19
N ALA A 8 0.86 -4.09 -15.86
CA ALA A 8 1.39 -2.98 -15.08
C ALA A 8 2.91 -2.83 -15.23
N LEU A 9 3.67 -3.93 -15.13
CA LEU A 9 5.12 -3.92 -15.35
C LEU A 9 5.50 -3.49 -16.77
N LEU A 10 4.79 -3.97 -17.80
CA LEU A 10 5.02 -3.54 -19.18
C LEU A 10 4.70 -2.06 -19.39
N ARG A 11 3.71 -1.49 -18.68
CA ARG A 11 3.48 -0.03 -18.67
C ARG A 11 4.62 0.70 -17.96
N HIS A 12 5.02 0.25 -16.77
CA HIS A 12 6.15 0.82 -16.03
C HIS A 12 7.45 0.88 -16.86
N PHE A 13 7.79 -0.21 -17.56
CA PHE A 13 9.00 -0.24 -18.38
C PHE A 13 8.90 0.64 -19.63
N ARG A 14 7.70 0.84 -20.20
CA ARG A 14 7.48 1.80 -21.29
C ARG A 14 7.63 3.24 -20.81
N ASP A 15 7.05 3.56 -19.65
CA ASP A 15 7.22 4.85 -18.98
C ASP A 15 8.71 5.15 -18.75
N LEU A 16 9.50 4.17 -18.27
CA LEU A 16 10.95 4.32 -18.08
C LEU A 16 11.69 4.59 -19.39
N ARG A 17 11.35 3.84 -20.44
CA ARG A 17 11.97 3.98 -21.77
C ARG A 17 11.70 5.36 -22.37
N ASP A 18 10.48 5.86 -22.21
CA ASP A 18 10.01 7.07 -22.87
C ASP A 18 10.12 8.32 -21.98
N GLY A 19 10.52 8.16 -20.71
CA GLY A 19 10.70 9.23 -19.73
C GLY A 19 9.40 9.79 -19.14
N GLY A 20 8.27 9.14 -19.38
CA GLY A 20 6.94 9.57 -18.96
C GLY A 20 6.43 8.88 -17.69
N HIS A 21 5.23 9.20 -17.26
CA HIS A 21 4.42 8.40 -16.35
C HIS A 21 2.96 8.55 -16.75
N GLY A 22 2.45 7.58 -17.53
CA GLY A 22 1.22 7.81 -18.30
C GLY A 22 1.41 8.97 -19.29
N GLN A 23 0.63 10.04 -19.17
CA GLN A 23 0.77 11.24 -20.02
C GLN A 23 1.66 12.33 -19.39
N ALA A 24 2.09 12.16 -18.13
CA ALA A 24 2.88 13.15 -17.43
C ALA A 24 4.37 13.04 -17.78
N VAL A 25 5.03 14.16 -18.05
CA VAL A 25 6.46 14.22 -18.37
C VAL A 25 7.24 14.99 -17.31
N SER A 26 6.76 16.18 -16.93
CA SER A 26 7.40 17.02 -15.91
C SER A 26 7.23 16.41 -14.52
N ARG A 27 8.12 16.79 -13.58
CA ARG A 27 8.00 16.37 -12.18
C ARG A 27 6.68 16.82 -11.56
N GLU A 28 6.26 18.06 -11.82
CA GLU A 28 5.01 18.62 -11.30
C GLU A 28 3.80 17.83 -11.79
N ASP A 29 3.74 17.50 -13.09
CA ASP A 29 2.65 16.69 -13.63
C ASP A 29 2.63 15.29 -13.02
N LYS A 30 3.80 14.67 -12.84
CA LYS A 30 3.95 13.35 -12.22
C LYS A 30 3.51 13.34 -10.76
N GLU A 31 3.78 14.42 -10.02
CA GLU A 31 3.26 14.61 -8.66
C GLU A 31 1.74 14.80 -8.63
N GLY A 32 1.16 15.48 -9.62
CA GLY A 32 -0.30 15.57 -9.80
C GLY A 32 -0.94 14.20 -10.10
N VAL A 33 -0.29 13.39 -10.94
CA VAL A 33 -0.68 11.99 -11.19
C VAL A 33 -0.60 11.16 -9.91
N PHE A 34 0.48 11.32 -9.12
CA PHE A 34 0.60 10.63 -7.82
C PHE A 34 -0.56 10.96 -6.87
N ALA A 35 -0.90 12.24 -6.72
CA ALA A 35 -2.03 12.64 -5.88
C ALA A 35 -3.36 12.04 -6.36
N THR A 36 -3.55 11.98 -7.68
CA THR A 36 -4.73 11.33 -8.29
C THR A 36 -4.74 9.83 -8.01
N ALA A 37 -3.60 9.14 -8.19
CA ALA A 37 -3.45 7.72 -7.92
C ALA A 37 -3.77 7.39 -6.45
N VAL A 38 -3.30 8.21 -5.49
CA VAL A 38 -3.61 8.04 -4.06
C VAL A 38 -5.11 8.13 -3.80
N ARG A 39 -5.81 9.11 -4.42
CA ARG A 39 -7.28 9.24 -4.29
C ARG A 39 -8.01 8.02 -4.86
N LEU A 40 -7.59 7.53 -6.02
CA LEU A 40 -8.19 6.36 -6.67
C LEU A 40 -7.95 5.08 -5.87
N LEU A 41 -6.78 4.96 -5.23
CA LEU A 41 -6.40 3.80 -4.42
C LEU A 41 -7.06 3.77 -3.05
N ASP A 42 -7.45 4.90 -2.46
CA ASP A 42 -8.01 4.94 -1.10
C ASP A 42 -9.11 3.89 -0.84
N PRO A 43 -10.18 3.77 -1.66
CA PRO A 43 -11.19 2.73 -1.45
C PRO A 43 -10.65 1.30 -1.58
N VAL A 44 -9.66 1.08 -2.45
CA VAL A 44 -9.08 -0.26 -2.70
C VAL A 44 -8.13 -0.67 -1.59
N ALA A 45 -7.32 0.27 -1.09
CA ALA A 45 -6.43 0.07 0.04
C ALA A 45 -7.20 -0.21 1.33
N ARG A 46 -8.30 0.52 1.56
CA ARG A 46 -9.22 0.25 2.67
C ARG A 46 -9.82 -1.14 2.57
N ALA A 47 -10.35 -1.52 1.40
CA ALA A 47 -10.89 -2.86 1.20
C ALA A 47 -9.87 -3.98 1.53
N ALA A 48 -8.63 -3.85 1.05
CA ALA A 48 -7.58 -4.83 1.35
C ALA A 48 -7.24 -4.91 2.85
N LEU A 49 -7.18 -3.77 3.54
CA LEU A 49 -6.90 -3.74 4.98
C LEU A 49 -8.10 -4.18 5.82
N ASP A 50 -9.32 -3.90 5.37
CA ASP A 50 -10.55 -4.32 6.05
C ASP A 50 -10.72 -5.86 5.97
N GLU A 51 -10.31 -6.50 4.88
CA GLU A 51 -10.24 -7.97 4.78
C GLU A 51 -9.26 -8.52 5.84
N VAL A 52 -8.07 -7.95 5.94
CA VAL A 52 -7.08 -8.34 6.97
C VAL A 52 -7.61 -8.08 8.38
N ASN A 53 -8.31 -6.97 8.59
CA ASN A 53 -8.92 -6.62 9.86
C ASN A 53 -9.99 -7.64 10.26
N ALA A 54 -10.89 -7.99 9.34
CA ALA A 54 -11.94 -8.96 9.57
C ALA A 54 -11.36 -10.34 9.92
N ASP A 55 -10.42 -10.83 9.09
CA ASP A 55 -9.95 -12.21 9.17
C ASP A 55 -8.89 -12.43 10.25
N LEU A 56 -7.93 -11.50 10.39
CA LEU A 56 -6.80 -11.66 11.31
C LEU A 56 -6.99 -10.92 12.63
N LEU A 57 -7.69 -9.78 12.61
CA LEU A 57 -7.87 -8.90 13.77
C LEU A 57 -9.26 -8.96 14.39
N LEU A 58 -10.17 -9.79 13.85
CA LEU A 58 -11.54 -9.96 14.33
C LEU A 58 -12.32 -8.63 14.39
N GLY A 59 -12.05 -7.72 13.44
CA GLY A 59 -12.67 -6.40 13.36
C GLY A 59 -12.25 -5.42 14.47
N THR A 60 -11.20 -5.72 15.24
CA THR A 60 -10.72 -4.85 16.34
C THR A 60 -9.72 -3.79 15.89
N GLY A 61 -9.29 -3.85 14.62
CA GLY A 61 -8.37 -2.91 14.01
C GLY A 61 -9.07 -1.68 13.43
N GLU A 62 -8.28 -0.64 13.22
CA GLU A 62 -8.68 0.64 12.66
C GLU A 62 -7.74 1.01 11.51
N VAL A 63 -8.32 1.36 10.36
CA VAL A 63 -7.58 1.85 9.18
C VAL A 63 -7.51 3.36 9.19
N VAL A 64 -6.28 3.89 9.29
CA VAL A 64 -5.99 5.33 9.24
C VAL A 64 -5.24 5.65 7.95
N ALA A 65 -5.68 6.68 7.23
CA ALA A 65 -5.03 7.16 6.02
C ALA A 65 -4.36 8.51 6.29
N SER A 66 -3.11 8.70 5.85
CA SER A 66 -2.39 9.96 6.00
C SER A 66 -2.80 11.03 4.99
N GLY A 67 -3.41 10.62 3.86
CA GLY A 67 -3.44 11.43 2.65
C GLY A 67 -2.03 11.63 2.06
N VAL A 68 -1.93 12.49 1.05
CA VAL A 68 -0.63 12.85 0.46
C VAL A 68 0.13 13.77 1.41
N THR A 69 1.36 13.41 1.69
CA THR A 69 2.31 14.16 2.53
C THR A 69 3.61 14.34 1.77
N ARG A 70 4.35 15.40 2.09
CA ARG A 70 5.69 15.65 1.53
C ARG A 70 6.75 15.33 2.58
N SER A 71 7.76 14.55 2.21
CA SER A 71 8.90 14.28 3.08
C SER A 71 9.84 15.48 3.13
N GLN A 72 10.72 15.53 4.15
CA GLN A 72 11.75 16.57 4.24
C GLN A 72 12.70 16.55 3.04
N GLU A 73 12.90 15.38 2.43
CA GLU A 73 13.72 15.17 1.23
C GLU A 73 13.01 15.60 -0.06
N GLY A 74 11.77 16.10 0.03
CA GLY A 74 11.00 16.62 -1.10
C GLY A 74 10.15 15.58 -1.85
N GLY A 75 10.24 14.30 -1.48
CA GLY A 75 9.40 13.23 -2.02
C GLY A 75 7.96 13.27 -1.51
N LEU A 76 7.07 12.51 -2.15
CA LEU A 76 5.67 12.38 -1.74
C LEU A 76 5.41 11.00 -1.14
N ASN A 77 4.52 10.94 -0.15
CA ASN A 77 4.08 9.71 0.48
C ASN A 77 2.59 9.75 0.79
N ALA A 78 1.92 8.61 0.69
CA ALA A 78 0.62 8.37 1.29
C ALA A 78 0.60 6.97 1.90
N MET A 79 0.03 6.86 3.09
CA MET A 79 0.01 5.62 3.86
C MET A 79 -1.40 5.30 4.33
N TRP A 80 -1.77 4.03 4.21
CA TRP A 80 -2.91 3.42 4.87
C TRP A 80 -2.38 2.43 5.89
N SER A 81 -2.69 2.66 7.17
CA SER A 81 -2.21 1.84 8.28
C SER A 81 -3.37 1.17 9.00
N LEU A 82 -3.29 -0.15 9.14
CA LEU A 82 -4.16 -0.93 10.00
C LEU A 82 -3.48 -1.08 11.37
N THR A 83 -4.10 -0.49 12.39
CA THR A 83 -3.59 -0.48 13.78
C THR A 83 -4.58 -1.15 14.74
N TRP A 84 -4.09 -1.76 15.82
CA TRP A 84 -4.94 -2.38 16.84
C TRP A 84 -4.30 -2.29 18.23
N SER A 85 -5.10 -2.49 19.28
CA SER A 85 -4.63 -2.25 20.66
C SER A 85 -3.37 -3.05 21.02
N ARG A 86 -3.27 -4.32 20.58
CA ARG A 86 -2.14 -5.18 20.94
C ARG A 86 -0.86 -4.71 20.26
N GLN A 87 -0.92 -4.44 18.95
CA GLN A 87 0.19 -3.87 18.19
C GLN A 87 0.72 -2.58 18.83
N ARG A 88 -0.17 -1.66 19.21
CA ARG A 88 0.23 -0.41 19.89
C ARG A 88 0.89 -0.64 21.25
N LYS A 89 0.34 -1.54 22.07
CA LYS A 89 0.89 -1.86 23.41
C LYS A 89 2.27 -2.52 23.33
N CYS A 90 2.53 -3.30 22.28
CA CYS A 90 3.82 -3.94 22.05
C CYS A 90 4.84 -3.03 21.34
N GLY A 91 4.46 -1.83 20.90
CA GLY A 91 5.36 -0.92 20.16
C GLY A 91 5.77 -1.43 18.78
N VAL A 92 5.01 -2.36 18.21
CA VAL A 92 5.25 -2.98 16.89
C VAL A 92 4.75 -2.05 15.79
N GLN A 93 5.29 -2.12 14.58
CA GLN A 93 4.78 -1.35 13.43
C GLN A 93 3.34 -1.79 13.05
N PRO A 94 2.51 -0.92 12.46
CA PRO A 94 1.24 -1.34 11.89
C PRO A 94 1.45 -2.16 10.61
N ILE A 95 0.40 -2.85 10.16
CA ILE A 95 0.33 -3.33 8.78
C ILE A 95 0.06 -2.09 7.92
N ALA A 96 0.91 -1.83 6.93
CA ALA A 96 0.79 -0.64 6.10
C ALA A 96 0.82 -0.95 4.61
N LEU A 97 0.05 -0.14 3.87
CA LEU A 97 0.18 0.04 2.44
C LEU A 97 0.72 1.46 2.23
N VAL A 98 1.82 1.59 1.50
CA VAL A 98 2.51 2.87 1.31
C VAL A 98 2.66 3.12 -0.18
N ALA A 99 2.05 4.21 -0.66
CA ALA A 99 2.40 4.82 -1.94
C ALA A 99 3.51 5.84 -1.69
N HIS A 100 4.62 5.77 -2.43
CA HIS A 100 5.70 6.74 -2.30
C HIS A 100 6.32 7.13 -3.63
N TYR A 101 6.75 8.39 -3.70
CA TYR A 101 7.42 8.98 -4.85
C TYR A 101 8.64 9.78 -4.39
N GLY A 102 9.80 9.11 -4.33
CA GLY A 102 11.07 9.74 -3.96
C GLY A 102 11.41 10.95 -4.84
N CYS A 103 12.19 11.90 -4.32
CA CYS A 103 12.59 13.11 -5.06
C CYS A 103 13.33 12.77 -6.36
N ASP A 104 14.16 11.74 -6.35
CA ASP A 104 14.96 11.31 -7.51
C ASP A 104 14.32 10.18 -8.33
N PHE A 105 13.08 9.79 -7.97
CA PHE A 105 12.41 8.68 -8.64
C PHE A 105 11.86 9.13 -9.99
N HIS A 106 11.94 8.24 -10.98
CA HIS A 106 11.24 8.44 -12.25
C HIS A 106 9.74 8.25 -12.06
N HIS A 107 9.33 7.25 -11.28
CA HIS A 107 7.92 6.87 -11.05
C HIS A 107 7.65 6.56 -9.58
N PRO A 108 6.38 6.64 -9.15
CA PRO A 108 5.98 6.21 -7.82
C PRO A 108 5.88 4.69 -7.69
N HIS A 109 5.90 4.22 -6.45
CA HIS A 109 5.83 2.80 -6.09
C HIS A 109 4.84 2.55 -4.95
N LEU A 110 4.43 1.29 -4.83
CA LEU A 110 3.70 0.72 -3.69
C LEU A 110 4.65 -0.16 -2.88
N ARG A 111 4.54 -0.14 -1.55
CA ARG A 111 5.29 -1.02 -0.65
C ARG A 111 4.54 -1.28 0.65
N GLY A 112 5.05 -2.19 1.47
CA GLY A 112 4.67 -2.34 2.87
C GLY A 112 5.70 -1.71 3.81
N ASN A 113 5.52 -1.86 5.12
CA ASN A 113 6.57 -1.47 6.07
C ASN A 113 7.79 -2.40 6.03
N THR A 114 7.59 -3.66 5.61
CA THR A 114 8.60 -4.72 5.69
C THR A 114 8.90 -5.38 4.33
N VAL A 115 8.21 -4.99 3.27
CA VAL A 115 8.40 -5.53 1.92
C VAL A 115 8.60 -4.42 0.90
N GLY A 116 9.35 -4.75 -0.15
CA GLY A 116 9.88 -3.80 -1.15
C GLY A 116 8.84 -3.26 -2.13
N ASP A 117 9.32 -2.88 -3.31
CA ASP A 117 8.57 -2.01 -4.22
C ASP A 117 7.84 -2.76 -5.34
N TRP A 118 6.59 -2.35 -5.56
CA TRP A 118 5.79 -2.63 -6.73
C TRP A 118 5.54 -1.34 -7.52
N PRO A 119 5.41 -1.40 -8.86
CA PRO A 119 5.06 -0.22 -9.65
C PRO A 119 3.70 0.37 -9.26
N LEU A 120 3.61 1.70 -9.13
CA LEU A 120 2.33 2.39 -9.00
C LEU A 120 1.90 2.95 -10.37
N ASN A 121 1.23 2.14 -11.18
CA ASN A 121 0.61 2.58 -12.45
C ASN A 121 -0.91 2.61 -12.29
N VAL A 122 -1.41 3.68 -11.67
CA VAL A 122 -2.83 3.91 -11.44
C VAL A 122 -3.23 5.26 -12.02
N PHE A 123 -4.01 5.25 -13.10
CA PHE A 123 -4.45 6.45 -13.78
C PHE A 123 -5.99 6.61 -13.79
N ASP A 124 -6.71 5.51 -13.57
CA ASP A 124 -8.17 5.47 -13.49
C ASP A 124 -8.64 4.43 -12.44
N GLU A 125 -9.96 4.32 -12.27
CA GLU A 125 -10.58 3.38 -11.33
C GLU A 125 -10.34 1.90 -11.70
N THR A 126 -10.16 1.59 -12.98
CA THR A 126 -9.90 0.21 -13.45
C THR A 126 -8.50 -0.22 -13.05
N ASP A 127 -7.51 0.64 -13.26
CA ASP A 127 -6.15 0.41 -12.80
C ASP A 127 -6.10 0.27 -11.27
N ALA A 128 -6.83 1.12 -10.54
CA ALA A 128 -6.89 1.05 -9.08
C ALA A 128 -7.49 -0.28 -8.61
N ALA A 129 -8.63 -0.70 -9.17
CA ALA A 129 -9.24 -2.00 -8.86
C ALA A 129 -8.30 -3.17 -9.19
N GLY A 130 -7.53 -3.06 -10.28
CA GLY A 130 -6.50 -4.02 -10.66
C GLY A 130 -5.38 -4.18 -9.62
N GLN A 131 -5.15 -3.20 -8.74
CA GLN A 131 -4.15 -3.28 -7.67
C GLN A 131 -4.59 -4.08 -6.45
N LEU A 132 -5.88 -4.44 -6.32
CA LEU A 132 -6.37 -5.11 -5.11
C LEU A 132 -5.57 -6.37 -4.76
N GLY A 133 -5.22 -7.18 -5.75
CA GLY A 133 -4.37 -8.36 -5.54
C GLY A 133 -2.97 -8.02 -5.02
N THR A 134 -2.35 -6.97 -5.58
CA THR A 134 -1.03 -6.48 -5.12
C THR A 134 -1.11 -5.98 -3.68
N LEU A 135 -2.12 -5.17 -3.34
CA LEU A 135 -2.29 -4.62 -1.99
C LEU A 135 -2.54 -5.72 -0.96
N ARG A 136 -3.32 -6.76 -1.30
CA ARG A 136 -3.49 -7.95 -0.44
C ARG A 136 -2.16 -8.64 -0.16
N VAL A 137 -1.34 -8.85 -1.19
CA VAL A 137 -0.02 -9.49 -1.03
C VAL A 137 0.92 -8.65 -0.18
N ILE A 138 0.93 -7.32 -0.37
CA ILE A 138 1.71 -6.41 0.48
C ILE A 138 1.26 -6.52 1.94
N ALA A 139 -0.04 -6.39 2.21
CA ALA A 139 -0.58 -6.45 3.57
C ALA A 139 -0.32 -7.81 4.23
N ALA A 140 -0.48 -8.91 3.50
CA ALA A 140 -0.19 -10.26 3.98
C ALA A 140 1.29 -10.44 4.31
N ALA A 141 2.18 -9.95 3.46
CA ALA A 141 3.62 -10.03 3.72
C ALA A 141 4.03 -9.15 4.90
N ASP A 142 3.43 -7.98 5.06
CA ASP A 142 3.64 -7.12 6.24
C ASP A 142 3.18 -7.82 7.52
N ALA A 143 1.95 -8.34 7.53
CA ALA A 143 1.40 -9.10 8.66
C ALA A 143 2.27 -10.30 9.04
N HIS A 144 2.75 -11.06 8.05
CA HIS A 144 3.68 -12.16 8.25
C HIS A 144 4.97 -11.67 8.90
N ASN A 145 5.56 -10.58 8.42
CA ASN A 145 6.85 -10.11 8.90
C ASN A 145 6.78 -9.44 10.28
N LEU A 146 5.64 -8.85 10.67
CA LEU A 146 5.45 -8.29 12.01
C LEU A 146 5.61 -9.34 13.12
N VAL A 147 5.38 -10.63 12.85
CA VAL A 147 5.58 -11.67 13.86
C VAL A 147 7.05 -11.83 14.26
N PHE A 148 8.00 -11.36 13.45
CA PHE A 148 9.42 -11.32 13.81
C PHE A 148 9.78 -10.15 14.74
N GLN A 149 8.93 -9.13 14.83
CA GLN A 149 9.09 -8.02 15.79
C GLN A 149 8.52 -8.39 17.18
N GLU A 150 7.59 -9.35 17.24
CA GLU A 150 7.07 -9.89 18.49
C GLU A 150 6.87 -11.42 18.36
N SER A 151 5.67 -11.86 17.99
CA SER A 151 5.29 -13.27 17.87
C SER A 151 3.92 -13.39 17.18
N TYR A 152 3.49 -14.61 16.83
CA TYR A 152 2.13 -14.90 16.32
C TYR A 152 1.02 -14.38 17.24
N ARG A 153 1.33 -14.19 18.53
CA ARG A 153 0.41 -13.65 19.53
C ARG A 153 -0.08 -12.24 19.19
N LEU A 154 0.60 -11.51 18.30
CA LEU A 154 0.16 -10.22 17.82
C LEU A 154 -1.24 -10.28 17.17
N MET A 155 -1.61 -11.43 16.58
CA MET A 155 -2.85 -11.62 15.85
C MET A 155 -4.02 -12.02 16.78
N PRO A 156 -5.09 -11.20 16.88
CA PRO A 156 -6.29 -11.52 17.65
C PRO A 156 -6.94 -12.86 17.28
N ALA A 157 -6.99 -13.22 15.99
CA ALA A 157 -7.57 -14.48 15.53
C ALA A 157 -6.92 -15.74 16.16
N LEU A 158 -5.70 -15.64 16.69
CA LEU A 158 -4.99 -16.74 17.35
C LEU A 158 -4.95 -16.65 18.87
N THR A 159 -5.43 -15.53 19.45
CA THR A 159 -5.29 -15.27 20.90
C THR A 159 -6.59 -14.91 21.60
N MET A 160 -7.64 -14.55 20.87
CA MET A 160 -8.97 -14.31 21.40
C MET A 160 -9.86 -15.55 21.22
N PRO A 161 -10.78 -15.83 22.16
CA PRO A 161 -11.77 -16.88 21.99
C PRO A 161 -12.66 -16.56 20.78
N ALA A 162 -13.05 -17.58 20.01
CA ALA A 162 -14.10 -17.41 19.00
C ALA A 162 -15.40 -17.00 19.70
N VAL A 163 -15.98 -15.88 19.27
CA VAL A 163 -17.33 -15.51 19.69
C VAL A 163 -18.30 -16.27 18.79
N HIS A 164 -18.92 -17.32 19.33
CA HIS A 164 -20.01 -18.07 18.69
C HIS A 164 -21.36 -17.48 19.08
#